data_AF-A0A423THH0-F1
#
_entry.id   AF-A0A423THH0-F1
#
_cell.length_a   1.000
_cell.length_b   1.000
_cell.length_c   1.000
_cell.angle_alpha   90.00
_cell.angle_beta   90.00
_cell.angle_gamma   90.00
#
_symmetry.space_group_name_H-M   'P 1'
#
loop_
_entity.id
_entity.type
_entity.pdbx_description
1 polymer ?
#
loop_
_entity_poly.entity_id
_entity_poly.type
_entity_poly.pdbx_seq_one_letter_code
_entity_poly.pdbx_strand_id
1 'polypeptide(L)'
;MEVIVANVDKITFDIETQLEEQVGAQLLPFPGMDKSVAAVCTFYMRGNCSKSVNCPFRHVCGDRTVVCKHWLRGLCKKGDRCEFLHEYDMSKMPECYFYSRFNACHNKECPFLHINPDMKMKDCPWYDRGFCRHGPQCRNRHVRRVLCMNYFAGFCPDGSNCKFMHPRFELPQVTDDKQQPHKKLGITCHYCGEAGHKLSHCFRANPELREQNAIISLASGGPRTQPGKENSGPDTQNDGSNRLDNIVCFKCGQQGHFANRCSKGQFAFLSSGN
;
A
#
# COMPACT_ATOMS: atom_id res chain seq x y z
N MET A 1 -2.25 -23.87 -42.73
CA MET A 1 -2.08 -24.95 -43.73
C MET A 1 -0.97 -25.90 -43.30
N GLU A 2 0.17 -25.39 -42.82
CA GLU A 2 1.30 -26.20 -42.32
C GLU A 2 0.92 -27.13 -41.15
N VAL A 3 0.09 -26.68 -40.20
CA VAL A 3 -0.40 -27.51 -39.08
C VAL A 3 -1.23 -28.73 -39.53
N ILE A 4 -1.80 -28.71 -40.75
CA ILE A 4 -2.59 -29.82 -41.30
C ILE A 4 -1.69 -30.78 -42.09
N VAL A 5 -0.70 -30.24 -42.81
CA VAL A 5 0.19 -31.01 -43.69
C VAL A 5 1.34 -31.66 -42.92
N ALA A 6 1.89 -30.97 -41.91
CA ALA A 6 3.03 -31.41 -41.11
C ALA A 6 2.76 -31.14 -39.62
N ASN A 7 1.73 -31.78 -39.08
CA ASN A 7 1.40 -31.70 -37.66
C ASN A 7 2.47 -32.43 -36.82
N VAL A 8 3.06 -31.72 -35.86
CA VAL A 8 4.09 -32.27 -34.95
C VAL A 8 3.60 -32.43 -33.51
N ASP A 9 2.30 -32.27 -33.25
CA ASP A 9 1.73 -32.26 -31.88
C ASP A 9 1.89 -33.61 -31.15
N LYS A 10 2.11 -34.71 -31.90
CA LYS A 10 2.35 -36.06 -31.35
C LYS A 10 3.83 -36.41 -31.17
N ILE A 11 4.73 -35.52 -31.58
CA ILE A 11 6.18 -35.71 -31.51
C ILE A 11 6.68 -34.90 -30.33
N THR A 12 7.28 -35.58 -29.35
CA THR A 12 8.00 -34.91 -28.27
C THR A 12 9.42 -34.64 -28.73
N PHE A 13 9.82 -33.38 -28.75
CA PHE A 13 11.19 -33.01 -29.11
C PHE A 13 12.12 -33.14 -27.92
N ASP A 14 13.38 -33.49 -28.17
CA ASP A 14 14.41 -33.55 -27.12
C ASP A 14 14.55 -32.22 -26.36
N ILE A 15 14.33 -31.10 -27.06
CA ILE A 15 14.36 -29.75 -26.50
C ILE A 15 13.25 -29.56 -25.46
N GLU A 16 12.05 -30.08 -25.71
CA GLU A 16 10.92 -29.97 -24.77
C GLU A 16 11.24 -30.70 -23.48
N THR A 17 11.69 -31.95 -23.58
CA THR A 17 12.13 -32.76 -22.44
C THR A 17 13.24 -32.07 -21.65
N GLN A 18 14.28 -31.55 -22.34
CA GLN A 18 15.40 -30.86 -21.70
C GLN A 18 14.99 -29.56 -21.00
N LEU A 19 14.04 -28.80 -21.56
CA LEU A 19 13.51 -27.58 -20.95
C LEU A 19 12.65 -27.88 -19.72
N GLU A 20 11.80 -28.91 -19.79
CA GLU A 20 10.93 -29.34 -18.68
C GLU A 20 11.75 -29.87 -17.49
N GLU A 21 12.76 -30.68 -17.78
CA GLU A 21 13.68 -31.25 -16.78
C GLU A 21 14.78 -30.25 -16.35
N GLN A 22 14.89 -29.11 -17.03
CA GLN A 22 15.92 -28.09 -16.79
C GLN A 22 17.36 -28.66 -16.81
N VAL A 23 17.61 -29.58 -17.76
CA VAL A 23 18.89 -30.25 -17.95
C VAL A 23 19.94 -29.24 -18.43
N GLY A 24 21.18 -29.37 -17.94
CA GLY A 24 22.29 -28.48 -18.33
C GLY A 24 22.25 -27.07 -17.70
N ALA A 25 21.25 -26.76 -16.87
CA ALA A 25 21.16 -25.46 -16.23
C ALA A 25 22.14 -25.35 -15.04
N GLN A 26 23.31 -24.78 -15.31
CA GLN A 26 24.37 -24.49 -14.34
C GLN A 26 23.90 -23.44 -13.31
N LEU A 27 24.41 -23.57 -12.08
CA LEU A 27 24.16 -22.58 -11.03
C LEU A 27 24.73 -21.21 -11.42
N LEU A 28 24.03 -20.15 -11.00
CA LEU A 28 24.55 -18.80 -11.17
C LEU A 28 25.87 -18.62 -10.40
N PRO A 29 26.86 -17.92 -11.00
CA PRO A 29 28.17 -17.76 -10.40
C PRO A 29 28.14 -16.90 -9.13
N PHE A 30 27.20 -15.96 -9.05
CA PHE A 30 27.08 -15.03 -7.92
C PHE A 30 25.65 -15.01 -7.36
N PRO A 31 25.51 -14.97 -6.01
CA PRO A 31 24.21 -14.83 -5.39
C PRO A 31 23.62 -13.44 -5.66
N GLY A 32 22.32 -13.39 -5.97
CA GLY A 32 21.59 -12.13 -6.14
C GLY A 32 21.68 -11.51 -7.54
N MET A 33 22.21 -12.22 -8.54
CA MET A 33 22.06 -11.82 -9.95
C MET A 33 20.58 -11.73 -10.34
N ASP A 34 20.29 -10.84 -11.28
CA ASP A 34 18.95 -10.62 -11.78
C ASP A 34 18.51 -11.78 -12.69
N LYS A 35 17.36 -12.36 -12.35
CA LYS A 35 16.74 -13.47 -13.08
C LYS A 35 15.46 -13.05 -13.77
N SER A 36 15.34 -11.75 -14.06
CA SER A 36 14.09 -11.14 -14.52
C SER A 36 13.67 -11.63 -15.92
N VAL A 37 14.64 -12.01 -16.75
CA VAL A 37 14.44 -12.52 -18.12
C VAL A 37 14.40 -14.06 -18.15
N ALA A 38 14.77 -14.72 -17.04
CA ALA A 38 14.79 -16.18 -16.98
C ALA A 38 13.37 -16.76 -16.85
N ALA A 39 13.19 -17.96 -17.38
CA ALA A 39 11.96 -18.72 -17.22
C ALA A 39 11.64 -18.99 -15.74
N VAL A 40 10.36 -19.21 -15.44
CA VAL A 40 9.92 -19.59 -14.09
C VAL A 40 10.38 -21.00 -13.77
N CYS A 41 10.94 -21.21 -12.59
CA CYS A 41 11.38 -22.53 -12.16
C CYS A 41 10.16 -23.42 -11.85
N THR A 42 9.94 -24.43 -12.68
CA THR A 42 8.88 -25.44 -12.51
C THR A 42 9.08 -26.26 -11.23
N PHE A 43 10.32 -26.64 -10.92
CA PHE A 43 10.66 -27.35 -9.67
C PHE A 43 10.37 -26.52 -8.42
N TYR A 44 10.58 -25.20 -8.47
CA TYR A 44 10.28 -24.33 -7.34
C TYR A 44 8.77 -24.19 -7.13
N MET A 45 7.99 -24.05 -8.21
CA MET A 45 6.53 -24.05 -8.12
C MET A 45 5.97 -25.36 -7.56
N ARG A 46 6.65 -26.48 -7.80
CA ARG A 46 6.32 -27.80 -7.24
C ARG A 46 6.88 -28.05 -5.84
N GLY A 47 7.76 -27.18 -5.32
CA GLY A 47 8.39 -27.32 -3.99
C GLY A 47 9.66 -28.17 -3.94
N ASN A 48 10.20 -28.61 -5.09
CA ASN A 48 11.33 -29.56 -5.18
C ASN A 48 12.62 -28.94 -5.75
N CYS A 49 12.75 -27.60 -5.80
CA CYS A 49 13.96 -26.97 -6.31
C CYS A 49 15.14 -27.07 -5.33
N SER A 50 16.18 -27.83 -5.70
CA SER A 50 17.43 -27.97 -4.92
C SER A 50 18.42 -26.81 -5.10
N LYS A 51 18.24 -25.99 -6.15
CA LYS A 51 19.21 -24.96 -6.57
C LYS A 51 19.14 -23.66 -5.75
N SER A 52 18.14 -23.52 -4.86
CA SER A 52 18.00 -22.42 -3.89
C SER A 52 18.23 -21.02 -4.52
N VAL A 53 18.96 -20.12 -3.86
CA VAL A 53 19.20 -18.72 -4.28
C VAL A 53 19.96 -18.61 -5.61
N ASN A 54 20.81 -19.59 -5.90
CA ASN A 54 21.67 -19.65 -7.09
C ASN A 54 21.01 -20.38 -8.26
N CYS A 55 19.73 -20.73 -8.14
CA CYS A 55 18.94 -21.24 -9.26
C CYS A 55 18.98 -20.23 -10.41
N PRO A 56 19.32 -20.64 -11.64
CA PRO A 56 19.32 -19.74 -12.81
C PRO A 56 17.90 -19.30 -13.22
N PHE A 57 16.89 -20.04 -12.79
CA PHE A 57 15.49 -19.77 -13.08
C PHE A 57 14.84 -18.89 -12.01
N ARG A 58 13.77 -18.19 -12.40
CA ARG A 58 13.04 -17.27 -11.53
C ARG A 58 12.19 -18.03 -10.52
N HIS A 59 12.32 -17.69 -9.25
CA HIS A 59 11.46 -18.20 -8.17
C HIS A 59 10.32 -17.20 -7.91
N VAL A 60 9.09 -17.65 -8.12
CA VAL A 60 7.87 -16.84 -7.96
C VAL A 60 7.28 -17.16 -6.59
N CYS A 61 7.46 -16.28 -5.61
CA CYS A 61 6.94 -16.49 -4.25
C CYS A 61 5.66 -15.67 -4.01
N GLY A 62 4.51 -16.34 -3.82
CA GLY A 62 3.28 -15.82 -3.21
C GLY A 62 2.61 -14.56 -3.80
N ASP A 63 1.45 -14.23 -3.21
CA ASP A 63 0.43 -13.27 -3.68
C ASP A 63 0.91 -11.82 -3.77
N ARG A 64 1.53 -11.46 -4.90
CA ARG A 64 1.85 -10.06 -5.22
C ARG A 64 0.70 -9.45 -6.00
N THR A 65 0.12 -8.40 -5.45
CA THR A 65 -1.12 -7.78 -5.98
C THR A 65 -0.87 -6.66 -6.98
N VAL A 66 0.27 -5.96 -6.90
CA VAL A 66 0.57 -4.77 -7.69
C VAL A 66 1.85 -4.94 -8.49
N VAL A 67 1.82 -4.53 -9.77
CA VAL A 67 2.97 -4.59 -10.68
C VAL A 67 4.10 -3.66 -10.22
N CYS A 68 5.32 -4.17 -10.28
CA CYS A 68 6.52 -3.44 -9.89
C CYS A 68 6.88 -2.35 -10.92
N LYS A 69 6.80 -1.08 -10.50
CA LYS A 69 7.20 0.07 -11.34
C LYS A 69 8.65 0.03 -11.82
N HIS A 70 9.56 -0.58 -11.05
CA HIS A 70 10.98 -0.66 -11.40
C HIS A 70 11.29 -1.79 -12.38
N TRP A 71 10.54 -2.89 -12.29
CA TRP A 71 10.65 -4.02 -13.22
C TRP A 71 10.19 -3.65 -14.62
N LEU A 72 9.10 -2.85 -14.75
CA LEU A 72 8.65 -2.32 -16.04
C LEU A 72 9.73 -1.52 -16.79
N ARG A 73 10.74 -1.02 -16.06
CA ARG A 73 11.88 -0.27 -16.62
C ARG A 73 13.15 -1.11 -16.73
N GLY A 74 13.13 -2.39 -16.31
CA GLY A 74 14.32 -3.24 -16.25
C GLY A 74 15.32 -2.90 -15.13
N LEU A 75 14.93 -2.09 -14.13
CA LEU A 75 15.82 -1.56 -13.08
C LEU A 75 15.61 -2.21 -11.71
N CYS A 76 14.87 -3.32 -11.65
CA CYS A 76 14.57 -3.96 -10.36
C CYS A 76 15.76 -4.77 -9.84
N LYS A 77 16.44 -4.25 -8.81
CA LYS A 77 17.55 -4.95 -8.12
C LYS A 77 17.09 -6.07 -7.16
N LYS A 78 15.82 -6.07 -6.75
CA LYS A 78 15.29 -7.07 -5.79
C LYS A 78 15.08 -8.45 -6.43
N GLY A 79 14.98 -8.52 -7.76
CA GLY A 79 14.74 -9.77 -8.49
C GLY A 79 13.55 -10.55 -7.92
N ASP A 80 13.74 -11.83 -7.63
CA ASP A 80 12.73 -12.74 -7.08
C ASP A 80 12.22 -12.33 -5.69
N ARG A 81 13.02 -11.57 -4.92
CA ARG A 81 12.66 -11.08 -3.58
C ARG A 81 11.91 -9.75 -3.62
N CYS A 82 11.44 -9.32 -4.80
CA CYS A 82 10.64 -8.12 -4.92
C CYS A 82 9.25 -8.35 -4.31
N GLU A 83 8.80 -7.41 -3.49
CA GLU A 83 7.45 -7.41 -2.91
C GLU A 83 6.35 -7.12 -3.96
N PHE A 84 6.75 -6.65 -5.15
CA PHE A 84 5.86 -6.26 -6.23
C PHE A 84 5.89 -7.27 -7.38
N LEU A 85 4.78 -7.41 -8.09
CA LEU A 85 4.59 -8.38 -9.16
C LEU A 85 5.49 -8.06 -10.36
N HIS A 86 6.22 -9.06 -10.83
CA HIS A 86 7.05 -9.00 -12.05
C HIS A 86 6.34 -9.69 -13.21
N GLU A 87 5.11 -9.25 -13.48
CA GLU A 87 4.26 -9.71 -14.57
C GLU A 87 3.56 -8.51 -15.18
N TYR A 88 3.34 -8.54 -16.49
CA TYR A 88 2.68 -7.45 -17.19
C TYR A 88 1.17 -7.68 -17.16
N ASP A 89 0.52 -7.10 -16.15
CA ASP A 89 -0.92 -7.15 -15.97
C ASP A 89 -1.46 -5.72 -15.79
N MET A 90 -2.26 -5.25 -16.76
CA MET A 90 -2.82 -3.90 -16.76
C MET A 90 -3.82 -3.68 -15.61
N SER A 91 -4.50 -4.74 -15.16
CA SER A 91 -5.50 -4.63 -14.09
C SER A 91 -4.85 -4.41 -12.70
N LYS A 92 -3.61 -4.87 -12.54
CA LYS A 92 -2.81 -4.79 -11.31
C LYS A 92 -1.78 -3.67 -11.35
N MET A 93 -1.86 -2.79 -12.34
CA MET A 93 -0.93 -1.67 -12.45
C MET A 93 -1.20 -0.65 -11.33
N PRO A 94 -0.17 -0.06 -10.69
CA PRO A 94 -0.37 1.01 -9.73
C PRO A 94 -1.11 2.21 -10.33
N GLU A 95 -1.77 2.97 -9.44
CA GLU A 95 -2.45 4.22 -9.79
C GLU A 95 -1.45 5.25 -10.35
N CYS A 96 -1.88 6.00 -11.37
CA CYS A 96 -1.09 7.09 -11.91
C CYS A 96 -1.01 8.23 -10.89
N TYR A 97 0.21 8.55 -10.46
CA TYR A 97 0.44 9.63 -9.50
C TYR A 97 -0.06 11.00 -10.01
N PHE A 98 0.22 11.33 -11.27
CA PHE A 98 -0.16 12.62 -11.86
C PHE A 98 -1.67 12.77 -11.98
N TYR A 99 -2.36 11.72 -12.43
CA TYR A 99 -3.81 11.73 -12.54
C TYR A 99 -4.48 11.76 -11.15
N SER A 100 -4.01 10.94 -10.20
CA SER A 100 -4.56 10.90 -8.84
C SER A 100 -4.41 12.25 -8.10
N ARG A 101 -3.35 13.01 -8.36
CA ARG A 101 -3.08 14.31 -7.70
C ARG A 101 -3.60 15.53 -8.43
N PHE A 102 -3.45 15.58 -9.75
CA PHE A 102 -3.74 16.77 -10.56
C PHE A 102 -4.93 16.59 -11.50
N ASN A 103 -5.58 15.41 -11.48
CA ASN A 103 -6.66 15.01 -12.38
C ASN A 103 -6.34 15.18 -13.87
N ALA A 104 -5.05 15.22 -14.20
CA ALA A 104 -4.52 15.39 -15.54
C ALA A 104 -3.25 14.55 -15.70
N CYS A 105 -3.20 13.74 -16.75
CA CYS A 105 -1.98 13.05 -17.18
C CYS A 105 -1.55 13.59 -18.53
N HIS A 106 -0.27 13.94 -18.68
CA HIS A 106 0.27 14.45 -19.94
C HIS A 106 0.42 13.34 -21.00
N ASN A 107 0.64 12.10 -20.57
CA ASN A 107 0.85 10.97 -21.46
C ASN A 107 -0.50 10.36 -21.84
N LYS A 108 -0.79 10.31 -23.15
CA LYS A 108 -2.01 9.68 -23.70
C LYS A 108 -2.02 8.17 -23.47
N GLU A 109 -0.88 7.52 -23.72
CA GLU A 109 -0.65 6.09 -23.48
C GLU A 109 -0.01 5.87 -22.11
N CYS A 110 -0.67 6.31 -21.03
CA CYS A 110 -0.18 6.08 -19.67
C CYS A 110 -0.43 4.63 -19.26
N PRO A 111 0.61 3.82 -18.94
CA PRO A 111 0.39 2.44 -18.51
C PRO A 111 -0.33 2.34 -17.16
N PHE A 112 -0.24 3.39 -16.33
CA PHE A 112 -0.77 3.43 -14.96
C PHE A 112 -2.27 3.71 -14.92
N LEU A 113 -2.96 3.18 -13.90
CA LEU A 113 -4.41 3.30 -13.79
C LEU A 113 -4.84 4.75 -13.51
N HIS A 114 -5.72 5.27 -14.37
CA HIS A 114 -6.40 6.55 -14.19
C HIS A 114 -7.73 6.35 -13.44
N ILE A 115 -7.66 6.37 -12.11
CA ILE A 115 -8.84 6.27 -11.24
C ILE A 115 -9.31 7.68 -10.90
N ASN A 116 -10.53 8.03 -11.29
CA ASN A 116 -11.14 9.29 -10.87
C ASN A 116 -11.42 9.25 -9.35
N PRO A 117 -10.98 10.25 -8.57
CA PRO A 117 -11.21 10.26 -7.12
C PRO A 117 -12.70 10.23 -6.76
N ASP A 118 -13.57 10.76 -7.61
CA ASP A 118 -15.04 10.70 -7.45
C ASP A 118 -15.62 9.29 -7.58
N MET A 119 -14.91 8.37 -8.25
CA MET A 119 -15.29 6.96 -8.29
C MET A 119 -14.82 6.18 -7.06
N LYS A 120 -13.82 6.71 -6.32
CA LYS A 120 -13.30 6.11 -5.09
C LYS A 120 -14.16 6.46 -3.86
N MET A 121 -14.89 7.58 -3.91
CA MET A 121 -15.84 7.96 -2.85
C MET A 121 -17.02 6.99 -2.84
N LYS A 122 -17.28 6.37 -1.68
CA LYS A 122 -18.42 5.49 -1.49
C LYS A 122 -19.73 6.26 -1.68
N ASP A 123 -20.73 5.60 -2.23
CA ASP A 123 -22.09 6.13 -2.31
C ASP A 123 -22.62 6.36 -0.89
N CYS A 124 -23.34 7.46 -0.70
CA CYS A 124 -23.86 7.84 0.61
C CYS A 124 -25.05 6.96 1.00
N PRO A 125 -24.94 6.14 2.07
CA PRO A 125 -26.04 5.26 2.47
C PRO A 125 -27.31 6.01 2.88
N TRP A 126 -27.17 7.26 3.35
CA TRP A 126 -28.30 8.10 3.73
C TRP A 126 -29.02 8.69 2.52
N TYR A 127 -28.27 9.08 1.49
CA TYR A 127 -28.83 9.59 0.25
C TYR A 127 -29.54 8.48 -0.54
N ASP A 128 -28.97 7.28 -0.56
CA ASP A 128 -29.61 6.10 -1.19
C ASP A 128 -30.93 5.72 -0.51
N ARG A 129 -31.09 6.04 0.78
CA ARG A 129 -32.36 5.93 1.52
C ARG A 129 -33.32 7.09 1.27
N GLY A 130 -32.94 8.07 0.46
CA GLY A 130 -33.77 9.19 0.02
C GLY A 130 -33.31 10.56 0.56
N PHE A 131 -32.74 10.63 1.76
CA PHE A 131 -32.36 11.92 2.35
C PHE A 131 -31.04 11.86 3.13
N CYS A 132 -30.08 12.69 2.72
CA CYS A 132 -28.84 12.91 3.45
C CYS A 132 -28.86 14.27 4.15
N ARG A 133 -28.67 14.27 5.47
CA ARG A 133 -28.61 15.47 6.32
C ARG A 133 -27.52 16.47 5.90
N HIS A 134 -26.44 15.99 5.32
CA HIS A 134 -25.33 16.83 4.87
C HIS A 134 -25.58 17.48 3.50
N GLY A 135 -26.67 17.12 2.81
CA GLY A 135 -27.05 17.71 1.55
C GLY A 135 -25.91 17.71 0.52
N PRO A 136 -25.69 18.80 -0.25
CA PRO A 136 -24.64 18.86 -1.27
C PRO A 136 -23.22 18.89 -0.68
N GLN A 137 -23.06 19.09 0.62
CA GLN A 137 -21.76 19.10 1.31
C GLN A 137 -21.41 17.74 1.92
N CYS A 138 -22.15 16.68 1.57
CA CYS A 138 -21.81 15.34 2.05
C CYS A 138 -20.45 14.88 1.49
N ARG A 139 -19.63 14.28 2.36
CA ARG A 139 -18.36 13.64 1.98
C ARG A 139 -18.55 12.42 1.07
N ASN A 140 -19.70 11.76 1.17
CA ASN A 140 -20.02 10.59 0.35
C ASN A 140 -20.75 11.02 -0.91
N ARG A 141 -20.56 10.26 -1.99
CA ARG A 141 -21.14 10.59 -3.29
C ARG A 141 -22.66 10.42 -3.25
N HIS A 142 -23.40 11.42 -3.73
CA HIS A 142 -24.85 11.37 -3.89
C HIS A 142 -25.18 11.02 -5.34
N VAL A 143 -25.62 9.79 -5.59
CA VAL A 143 -26.05 9.35 -6.93
C VAL A 143 -27.57 9.45 -7.01
N ARG A 144 -28.09 10.33 -7.88
CA ARG A 144 -29.53 10.42 -8.14
C ARG A 144 -29.97 9.23 -9.00
N ARG A 145 -30.82 8.36 -8.45
CA ARG A 145 -31.41 7.22 -9.17
C ARG A 145 -32.94 7.37 -9.21
N VAL A 146 -33.56 6.97 -10.31
CA VAL A 146 -35.02 6.97 -10.46
C VAL A 146 -35.60 5.75 -9.75
N LEU A 147 -36.53 6.00 -8.84
CA LEU A 147 -37.23 4.98 -8.06
C LEU A 147 -38.17 4.15 -8.96
N CYS A 148 -38.21 2.84 -8.75
CA CYS A 148 -39.22 1.98 -9.37
C CYS A 148 -40.58 2.24 -8.72
N MET A 149 -41.54 2.77 -9.50
CA MET A 149 -42.87 3.07 -8.98
C MET A 149 -43.61 1.80 -8.51
N ASN A 150 -43.47 0.70 -9.25
CA ASN A 150 -44.12 -0.58 -8.92
C ASN A 150 -43.55 -1.18 -7.62
N TYR A 151 -42.22 -1.15 -7.45
CA TYR A 151 -41.59 -1.60 -6.21
C TYR A 151 -41.94 -0.70 -5.03
N PHE A 152 -42.01 0.62 -5.25
CA PHE A 152 -42.45 1.55 -4.22
C PHE A 152 -43.91 1.30 -3.79
N ALA A 153 -44.78 0.91 -4.74
CA ALA A 153 -46.14 0.46 -4.46
C ALA A 153 -46.22 -0.92 -3.77
N GLY A 154 -45.08 -1.60 -3.57
CA GLY A 154 -44.96 -2.82 -2.76
C GLY A 154 -44.51 -4.05 -3.55
N PHE A 155 -44.64 -4.07 -4.88
CA PHE A 155 -44.26 -5.23 -5.68
C PHE A 155 -43.85 -4.84 -7.11
N CYS A 156 -42.66 -5.27 -7.52
CA CYS A 156 -42.19 -5.14 -8.90
C CYS A 156 -42.08 -6.53 -9.54
N PRO A 157 -42.72 -6.76 -10.70
CA PRO A 157 -42.67 -8.05 -11.40
C PRO A 157 -41.25 -8.42 -11.88
N ASP A 158 -40.39 -7.41 -12.10
CA ASP A 158 -39.00 -7.62 -12.57
C ASP A 158 -38.02 -8.01 -11.43
N GLY A 159 -38.47 -7.96 -10.17
CA GLY A 159 -37.66 -8.35 -9.01
C GLY A 159 -36.33 -7.59 -8.90
N SER A 160 -35.23 -8.30 -8.62
CA SER A 160 -33.89 -7.70 -8.47
C SER A 160 -33.26 -7.19 -9.78
N ASN A 161 -33.83 -7.56 -10.93
CA ASN A 161 -33.31 -7.20 -12.25
C ASN A 161 -34.04 -5.99 -12.86
N CYS A 162 -34.86 -5.28 -12.08
CA CYS A 162 -35.58 -4.11 -12.57
C CYS A 162 -34.63 -3.00 -13.02
N LYS A 163 -34.98 -2.32 -14.12
CA LYS A 163 -34.26 -1.15 -14.66
C LYS A 163 -34.23 0.03 -13.68
N PHE A 164 -35.23 0.13 -12.80
CA PHE A 164 -35.40 1.23 -11.86
C PHE A 164 -34.92 0.84 -10.46
N MET A 165 -34.47 1.83 -9.67
CA MET A 165 -33.90 1.56 -8.35
C MET A 165 -34.96 1.05 -7.38
N HIS A 166 -34.66 -0.06 -6.71
CA HIS A 166 -35.42 -0.59 -5.59
C HIS A 166 -34.74 -0.15 -4.28
N PRO A 167 -35.35 0.73 -3.47
CA PRO A 167 -34.77 1.14 -2.19
C PRO A 167 -34.61 -0.05 -1.25
N ARG A 168 -33.43 -0.14 -0.64
CA ARG A 168 -33.18 -1.07 0.46
C ARG A 168 -33.35 -0.33 1.78
N PHE A 169 -34.50 -0.55 2.43
CA PHE A 169 -34.82 0.06 3.73
C PHE A 169 -34.19 -0.71 4.90
N GLU A 170 -33.72 -1.93 4.65
CA GLU A 170 -32.92 -2.66 5.62
C GLU A 170 -31.67 -1.84 5.94
N LEU A 171 -31.42 -1.61 7.23
CA LEU A 171 -30.08 -1.27 7.69
C LEU A 171 -29.14 -2.32 7.09
N PRO A 172 -27.93 -1.94 6.64
CA PRO A 172 -26.89 -2.94 6.51
C PRO A 172 -26.96 -3.73 7.81
N GLN A 173 -27.29 -5.02 7.71
CA GLN A 173 -26.95 -5.90 8.81
C GLN A 173 -25.50 -5.54 9.10
N VAL A 174 -25.16 -5.39 10.36
CA VAL A 174 -23.77 -5.54 10.74
C VAL A 174 -23.47 -7.01 10.46
N THR A 175 -23.43 -7.40 9.17
CA THR A 175 -22.56 -8.45 8.72
C THR A 175 -21.24 -7.96 9.26
N ASP A 176 -20.76 -8.69 10.25
CA ASP A 176 -19.37 -8.78 10.60
C ASP A 176 -18.56 -8.86 9.30
N ASP A 177 -18.31 -7.70 8.69
CA ASP A 177 -17.23 -7.44 7.73
C ASP A 177 -15.92 -7.27 8.52
N LYS A 178 -15.86 -8.07 9.59
CA LYS A 178 -14.76 -8.50 10.43
C LYS A 178 -14.70 -10.04 10.34
N GLN A 179 -14.93 -10.57 9.13
CA GLN A 179 -14.28 -11.78 8.66
C GLN A 179 -12.97 -11.46 7.91
N GLN A 180 -12.36 -10.31 8.16
CA GLN A 180 -10.93 -10.40 8.45
C GLN A 180 -10.84 -11.13 9.79
N PRO A 181 -10.09 -12.24 9.93
CA PRO A 181 -9.75 -12.72 11.25
C PRO A 181 -9.03 -11.57 11.93
N HIS A 182 -9.73 -10.83 12.78
CA HIS A 182 -9.10 -10.17 13.90
C HIS A 182 -8.52 -11.33 14.69
N LYS A 183 -7.31 -11.76 14.31
CA LYS A 183 -6.39 -12.42 15.22
C LYS A 183 -6.44 -11.50 16.43
N LYS A 184 -7.12 -11.93 17.49
CA LYS A 184 -6.82 -11.46 18.83
C LYS A 184 -5.32 -11.66 18.93
N LEU A 185 -4.54 -10.61 18.67
CA LEU A 185 -3.14 -10.60 19.00
C LEU A 185 -3.15 -10.62 20.51
N GLY A 186 -3.21 -11.84 21.07
CA GLY A 186 -2.89 -12.08 22.46
C GLY A 186 -1.52 -11.45 22.64
N ILE A 187 -1.47 -10.37 23.42
CA ILE A 187 -0.23 -9.67 23.66
C ILE A 187 0.65 -10.68 24.41
N THR A 188 1.61 -11.27 23.70
CA THR A 188 2.57 -12.23 24.25
C THR A 188 3.76 -11.44 24.74
N CYS A 189 4.07 -11.61 26.02
CA CYS A 189 5.22 -10.94 26.62
C CYS A 189 6.51 -11.43 25.93
N HIS A 190 7.28 -10.51 25.37
CA HIS A 190 8.49 -10.82 24.59
C HIS A 190 9.63 -11.43 25.43
N TYR A 191 9.49 -11.46 26.77
CA TYR A 191 10.47 -12.00 27.71
C TYR A 191 10.08 -13.37 28.29
N CYS A 192 8.80 -13.61 28.63
CA CYS A 192 8.37 -14.90 29.18
C CYS A 192 7.51 -15.75 28.22
N GLY A 193 7.11 -15.21 27.07
CA GLY A 193 6.31 -15.91 26.06
C GLY A 193 4.84 -16.13 26.43
N GLU A 194 4.42 -15.77 27.64
CA GLU A 194 3.03 -15.95 28.10
C GLU A 194 2.11 -14.88 27.52
N ALA A 195 0.91 -15.28 27.09
CA ALA A 195 -0.10 -14.40 26.51
C ALA A 195 -0.93 -13.71 27.62
N GLY A 196 -1.19 -12.41 27.47
CA GLY A 196 -2.11 -11.65 28.34
C GLY A 196 -1.50 -10.43 29.03
N HIS A 197 -0.18 -10.21 28.93
CA HIS A 197 0.48 -9.05 29.53
C HIS A 197 1.65 -8.52 28.69
N LYS A 198 1.95 -7.22 28.81
CA LYS A 198 3.10 -6.56 28.18
C LYS A 198 4.35 -6.70 29.06
N LEU A 199 5.55 -6.55 28.48
CA LEU A 199 6.84 -6.65 29.17
C LEU A 199 6.92 -5.82 30.47
N SER A 200 6.30 -4.64 30.48
CA SER A 200 6.23 -3.73 31.63
C SER A 200 5.53 -4.35 32.86
N HIS A 201 4.62 -5.30 32.65
CA HIS A 201 3.82 -5.97 33.68
C HIS A 201 4.15 -7.46 33.81
N CYS A 202 5.32 -7.87 33.31
CA CYS A 202 5.80 -9.24 33.46
C CYS A 202 6.33 -9.48 34.88
N PHE A 203 5.73 -10.43 35.59
CA PHE A 203 6.14 -10.78 36.96
C PHE A 203 7.52 -11.48 37.01
N ARG A 204 8.03 -11.97 35.86
CA ARG A 204 9.33 -12.63 35.74
C ARG A 204 10.47 -11.72 35.26
N ALA A 205 10.19 -10.46 34.90
CA ALA A 205 11.23 -9.55 34.43
C ALA A 205 12.04 -8.99 35.62
N ASN A 206 13.37 -8.99 35.50
CA ASN A 206 14.28 -8.44 36.51
C ASN A 206 14.02 -6.92 36.72
N PRO A 207 14.12 -6.40 37.95
CA PRO A 207 13.71 -5.03 38.28
C PRO A 207 14.45 -3.93 37.51
N GLU A 208 15.74 -4.09 37.19
CA GLU A 208 16.52 -3.12 36.39
C GLU A 208 15.97 -2.91 34.97
N LEU A 209 15.36 -3.94 34.36
CA LEU A 209 14.86 -3.87 32.98
C LEU A 209 13.47 -3.20 32.88
N ARG A 210 12.74 -3.08 34.00
CA ARG A 210 11.45 -2.37 34.06
C ARG A 210 11.65 -0.86 34.02
N GLU A 211 12.70 -0.34 34.67
CA GLU A 211 13.00 1.09 34.70
C GLU A 211 13.46 1.62 33.34
N GLN A 212 14.33 0.90 32.63
CA GLN A 212 14.78 1.30 31.29
C GLN A 212 13.62 1.40 30.27
N ASN A 213 12.65 0.47 30.34
CA ASN A 213 11.50 0.47 29.43
C ASN A 213 10.42 1.49 29.83
N ALA A 214 10.35 1.90 31.10
CA ALA A 214 9.48 2.99 31.55
C ALA A 214 9.98 4.36 31.03
N ILE A 215 11.28 4.58 31.02
CA ILE A 215 11.91 5.82 30.50
C ILE A 215 11.66 5.99 28.99
N ILE A 216 11.73 4.90 28.22
CA ILE A 216 11.48 4.91 26.76
C ILE A 216 10.00 5.19 26.43
N SER A 217 9.08 4.77 27.29
CA SER A 217 7.63 4.98 27.11
C SER A 217 7.22 6.45 27.36
N LEU A 218 7.96 7.19 28.20
CA LEU A 218 7.74 8.62 28.45
C LEU A 218 8.21 9.52 27.28
N ALA A 219 9.17 9.04 26.46
CA ALA A 219 9.65 9.75 25.28
C ALA A 219 8.73 9.61 24.04
N SER A 220 7.72 8.72 24.11
CA SER A 220 6.89 8.33 22.96
C SER A 220 5.39 8.52 23.22
N GLY A 221 4.99 9.78 23.46
CA GLY A 221 3.64 10.35 23.18
C GLY A 221 2.39 9.54 23.56
N GLY A 222 1.79 9.84 24.72
CA GLY A 222 0.45 9.37 25.10
C GLY A 222 -0.72 10.05 24.34
N PRO A 223 -1.96 9.52 24.46
CA PRO A 223 -3.12 9.91 23.64
C PRO A 223 -3.75 11.24 24.09
N ARG A 224 -4.04 12.14 23.14
CA ARG A 224 -4.80 13.39 23.38
C ARG A 224 -6.31 13.13 23.35
N THR A 225 -6.96 13.26 24.50
CA THR A 225 -8.39 13.61 24.63
C THR A 225 -8.52 15.14 24.69
N GLN A 226 -9.37 15.74 23.86
CA GLN A 226 -9.76 17.16 23.96
C GLN A 226 -10.99 17.31 24.88
N PRO A 227 -11.04 18.38 25.68
CA PRO A 227 -12.12 19.34 25.47
C PRO A 227 -11.70 20.81 25.64
N GLY A 228 -12.50 21.72 25.04
CA GLY A 228 -12.68 23.12 25.50
C GLY A 228 -11.74 24.18 24.91
N LYS A 229 -12.28 25.03 24.04
CA LYS A 229 -11.72 26.34 23.66
C LYS A 229 -12.07 27.36 24.74
N GLU A 230 -11.10 28.14 25.24
CA GLU A 230 -11.29 29.54 25.68
C GLU A 230 -10.01 30.36 25.44
N ASN A 231 -10.20 31.63 25.05
CA ASN A 231 -9.20 32.64 24.70
C ASN A 231 -8.51 33.21 25.95
N SER A 232 -7.20 33.47 25.86
CA SER A 232 -6.54 34.70 26.35
C SER A 232 -5.02 34.59 26.20
N GLY A 233 -4.37 35.57 25.55
CA GLY A 233 -2.94 35.84 25.75
C GLY A 233 -2.68 36.29 27.20
N PRO A 234 -1.41 36.26 27.68
CA PRO A 234 -0.49 37.32 27.26
C PRO A 234 1.00 36.91 27.13
N ASP A 235 1.77 37.89 26.66
CA ASP A 235 3.22 37.99 26.60
C ASP A 235 4.01 37.27 27.70
N THR A 236 5.14 36.66 27.31
CA THR A 236 6.38 36.84 28.07
C THR A 236 7.61 36.56 27.21
N GLN A 237 8.59 37.43 27.41
CA GLN A 237 9.81 37.57 26.66
C GLN A 237 10.82 36.44 26.98
N ASN A 238 11.49 35.97 25.92
CA ASN A 238 12.92 35.67 25.84
C ASN A 238 13.63 35.10 27.09
N ASP A 239 14.05 33.83 27.04
CA ASP A 239 15.45 33.47 27.30
C ASP A 239 15.79 32.07 26.72
N GLY A 240 16.99 31.94 26.16
CA GLY A 240 17.44 30.75 25.42
C GLY A 240 18.38 31.05 24.24
N SER A 241 19.00 32.23 24.26
CA SER A 241 19.98 32.75 23.32
C SER A 241 21.35 32.03 23.41
N ASN A 242 21.45 30.72 23.15
CA ASN A 242 22.78 30.07 23.23
C ASN A 242 22.97 28.74 22.44
N ARG A 243 22.36 28.54 21.25
CA ARG A 243 22.62 27.33 20.45
C ARG A 243 22.77 27.52 18.93
N LEU A 244 23.02 28.72 18.43
CA LEU A 244 23.19 28.96 16.98
C LEU A 244 24.59 29.50 16.61
N ASP A 245 25.33 30.09 17.54
CA ASP A 245 26.57 30.82 17.23
C ASP A 245 27.73 29.93 16.76
N ASN A 246 27.72 28.64 17.11
CA ASN A 246 28.77 27.70 16.73
C ASN A 246 28.45 26.85 15.48
N ILE A 247 27.32 27.09 14.82
CA ILE A 247 26.90 26.33 13.63
C ILE A 247 27.22 27.12 12.37
N VAL A 248 28.20 26.61 11.60
CA VAL A 248 28.60 27.13 10.29
C VAL A 248 27.70 26.52 9.21
N CYS A 249 27.07 27.37 8.40
CA CYS A 249 26.25 26.93 7.29
C CYS A 249 27.11 26.30 6.18
N PHE A 250 26.88 25.03 5.86
CA PHE A 250 27.61 24.28 4.83
C PHE A 250 27.47 24.84 3.40
N LYS A 251 26.50 25.73 3.14
CA LYS A 251 26.26 26.33 1.82
C LYS A 251 26.93 27.69 1.62
N CYS A 252 27.11 28.49 2.67
CA CYS A 252 27.62 29.86 2.56
C CYS A 252 28.81 30.18 3.49
N GLY A 253 29.19 29.25 4.37
CA GLY A 253 30.31 29.41 5.30
C GLY A 253 30.07 30.40 6.45
N GLN A 254 28.87 30.97 6.59
CA GLN A 254 28.54 31.93 7.66
C GLN A 254 27.96 31.22 8.89
N GLN A 255 28.31 31.70 10.09
CA GLN A 255 27.85 31.16 11.38
C GLN A 255 26.43 31.66 11.72
N GLY A 256 25.70 30.94 12.58
CA GLY A 256 24.41 31.39 13.12
C GLY A 256 23.15 30.76 12.50
N HIS A 257 23.27 29.87 11.51
CA HIS A 257 22.10 29.25 10.87
C HIS A 257 22.41 27.90 10.18
N PHE A 258 21.40 27.03 10.09
CA PHE A 258 21.48 25.75 9.37
C PHE A 258 21.26 25.92 7.86
N ALA A 259 21.85 25.03 7.04
CA ALA A 259 21.80 25.07 5.57
C ALA A 259 20.38 25.08 4.95
N ASN A 260 19.36 24.65 5.70
CA ASN A 260 17.96 24.68 5.29
C ASN A 260 17.30 26.06 5.44
N ARG A 261 17.91 26.98 6.19
CA ARG A 261 17.44 28.36 6.42
C ARG A 261 18.42 29.40 5.85
N CYS A 262 19.28 28.99 4.93
CA CYS A 262 20.31 29.83 4.33
C CYS A 262 19.71 30.73 3.24
N SER A 263 19.64 32.03 3.50
CA SER A 263 19.14 33.06 2.57
C SER A 263 19.99 33.23 1.30
N LYS A 264 21.22 32.71 1.29
CA LYS A 264 22.17 32.79 0.16
C LYS A 264 22.34 31.47 -0.61
N GLY A 265 21.54 30.45 -0.31
CA GLY A 265 21.63 29.17 -1.02
C GLY A 265 21.13 29.30 -2.47
N GLN A 266 21.66 28.49 -3.38
CA GLN A 266 21.35 28.47 -4.82
C GLN A 266 19.86 28.27 -5.19
N PHE A 267 19.00 28.06 -4.19
CA PHE A 267 17.54 27.90 -4.30
C PHE A 267 16.74 28.90 -3.45
N ALA A 268 17.36 29.98 -2.95
CA ALA A 268 16.73 30.96 -2.06
C ALA A 268 15.51 31.69 -2.69
N PHE A 269 15.32 31.59 -4.00
CA PHE A 269 14.16 32.12 -4.71
C PHE A 269 12.85 31.33 -4.44
N LEU A 270 12.91 30.10 -3.93
CA LEU A 270 11.72 29.25 -3.72
C LEU A 270 11.07 29.39 -2.32
N SER A 271 11.71 30.14 -1.41
CA SER A 271 11.26 30.29 -0.02
C SER A 271 10.56 31.63 0.28
N SER A 272 10.27 32.43 -0.75
CA SER A 272 9.47 33.66 -0.65
C SER A 272 8.19 33.52 -1.47
N GLY A 273 7.25 32.75 -0.93
CA GLY A 273 5.92 32.56 -1.52
C GLY A 273 4.94 32.10 -0.45
N ASN A 274 4.34 33.09 0.23
CA ASN A 274 3.29 33.03 1.26
C ASN A 274 3.51 32.13 2.48
#